data_AF-A0AAV6YRI4-F1
#
_entry.id   AF-A0AAV6YRI4-F1
#
_cell.length_a   1.000
_cell.length_b   1.000
_cell.length_c   1.000
_cell.angle_alpha   90.00
_cell.angle_beta   90.00
_cell.angle_gamma   90.00
#
_symmetry.space_group_name_H-M   'P 1'
#
loop_
_entity.id
_entity.type
_entity.pdbx_description
1 polymer ?
#
loop_
_entity_poly.entity_id
_entity_poly.type
_entity_poly.pdbx_seq_one_letter_code
_entity_poly.pdbx_strand_id
1 'polypeptide(L)'
;MIAATILMQYERLRGVRSSGVLIIFWFLATLCAIVPFRSKVMSSVREGVSDRFRFTTFFIYFTLLVLELILSCFKEAPPFFSPIRSDCNPCPEAEAGFLSRLTFWWFTRLAILGYRRPLEDKDLWSLNEDDTSKEVVTKLIKEWEKEKTRIRTTQVPITKTQEIELNHVDEKLAESDVLIEDGKKVKEPSFLKVLLKTFGPFFLIGSVFKLFQDLLSFVNPQLLSILIDFIKNREAPAWWGFSIAALMFLSSVAQTLILHQHFQYCFVTGMRLRSAITGIIYRKVR
;
A
#
# COMPACT_ATOMS: atom_id res chain seq x y z
N MET A 1 8.16 1.75 -28.33
CA MET A 1 7.04 0.87 -27.99
C MET A 1 7.30 -0.57 -28.39
N ILE A 2 7.54 -0.90 -29.66
CA ILE A 2 7.82 -2.30 -30.07
C ILE A 2 9.03 -2.91 -29.32
N ALA A 3 10.11 -2.15 -29.10
CA ALA A 3 11.21 -2.64 -28.27
C ALA A 3 10.82 -2.86 -26.79
N ALA A 4 9.90 -2.04 -26.26
CA ALA A 4 9.39 -2.17 -24.90
C ALA A 4 8.42 -3.36 -24.77
N THR A 5 7.56 -3.59 -25.77
CA THR A 5 6.67 -4.76 -25.83
C THR A 5 7.51 -6.05 -25.88
N ILE A 6 8.57 -6.07 -26.69
CA ILE A 6 9.49 -7.21 -26.80
C ILE A 6 10.27 -7.42 -25.50
N LEU A 7 10.78 -6.36 -24.88
CA LEU A 7 11.50 -6.45 -23.60
C LEU A 7 10.56 -6.95 -22.49
N MET A 8 9.34 -6.43 -22.39
CA MET A 8 8.36 -6.90 -21.41
C MET A 8 7.95 -8.35 -21.67
N GLN A 9 7.77 -8.75 -22.93
CA GLN A 9 7.47 -10.14 -23.27
C GLN A 9 8.66 -11.06 -22.97
N TYR A 10 9.88 -10.57 -23.13
CA TYR A 10 11.10 -11.29 -22.78
C TYR A 10 11.27 -11.44 -21.27
N GLU A 11 11.00 -10.38 -20.49
CA GLU A 11 10.97 -10.42 -19.03
C GLU A 11 9.88 -11.36 -18.50
N ARG A 12 8.71 -11.38 -19.16
CA ARG A 12 7.64 -12.37 -18.89
C ARG A 12 8.08 -13.80 -19.14
N LEU A 13 8.77 -14.06 -20.26
CA LEU A 13 9.30 -15.40 -20.58
C LEU A 13 10.37 -15.85 -19.56
N ARG A 14 11.09 -14.90 -18.96
CA ARG A 14 12.03 -15.17 -17.87
C ARG A 14 11.37 -15.27 -16.48
N GLY A 15 10.04 -15.11 -16.41
CA GLY A 15 9.27 -15.20 -15.18
C GLY A 15 9.53 -14.04 -14.20
N VAL A 16 10.00 -12.90 -14.69
CA VAL A 16 10.07 -11.67 -13.89
C VAL A 16 8.63 -11.19 -13.68
N ARG A 17 8.18 -11.19 -12.42
CA ARG A 17 6.81 -10.81 -12.05
C ARG A 17 6.55 -9.37 -12.47
N SER A 18 5.45 -9.13 -13.19
CA SER A 18 5.07 -7.77 -13.57
C SER A 18 4.82 -6.93 -12.32
N SER A 19 5.54 -5.83 -12.21
CA SER A 19 5.38 -4.92 -11.09
C SER A 19 4.03 -4.22 -11.17
N GLY A 20 3.37 -3.98 -10.03
CA GLY A 20 2.14 -3.17 -9.99
C GLY A 20 2.33 -1.78 -10.61
N VAL A 21 3.56 -1.25 -10.58
CA VAL A 21 3.94 0.02 -11.19
C VAL A 21 3.79 -0.01 -12.71
N LEU A 22 4.18 -1.10 -13.37
CA LEU A 22 4.00 -1.27 -14.82
C LEU A 22 2.52 -1.29 -15.20
N ILE A 23 1.68 -1.99 -14.44
CA ILE A 23 0.22 -2.04 -14.69
C ILE A 23 -0.39 -0.63 -14.57
N ILE A 24 -0.03 0.11 -13.51
CA ILE A 24 -0.51 1.48 -13.30
C ILE A 24 -0.04 2.39 -14.45
N PHE A 25 1.22 2.24 -14.88
CA PHE A 25 1.78 2.99 -15.99
C PHE A 25 1.01 2.75 -17.30
N TRP A 26 0.83 1.48 -17.71
CA TRP A 26 0.12 1.15 -18.95
C TRP A 26 -1.37 1.53 -18.90
N PHE A 27 -2.00 1.41 -17.74
CA PHE A 27 -3.37 1.88 -17.52
C PHE A 27 -3.48 3.40 -17.72
N LEU A 28 -2.62 4.18 -17.05
CA LEU A 28 -2.62 5.64 -17.14
C LEU A 28 -2.23 6.12 -18.54
N ALA A 29 -1.26 5.47 -19.18
CA ALA A 29 -0.87 5.74 -20.56
C ALA A 29 -2.03 5.49 -21.53
N THR A 30 -2.76 4.40 -21.36
CA THR A 30 -3.96 4.09 -22.16
C THR A 30 -5.04 5.14 -21.92
N LEU A 31 -5.32 5.50 -20.66
CA LEU A 31 -6.31 6.52 -20.29
C LEU A 31 -5.98 7.88 -20.92
N CYS A 32 -4.71 8.30 -20.86
CA CYS A 32 -4.24 9.54 -21.47
C CYS A 32 -4.31 9.48 -23.01
N ALA A 33 -4.01 8.32 -23.61
CA ALA A 33 -4.03 8.13 -25.06
C ALA A 33 -5.44 8.14 -25.68
N ILE A 34 -6.50 7.98 -24.89
CA ILE A 34 -7.90 8.09 -25.38
C ILE A 34 -8.19 9.48 -25.97
N VAL A 35 -7.67 10.55 -25.35
CA VAL A 35 -7.89 11.94 -25.79
C VAL A 35 -7.28 12.22 -27.17
N PRO A 36 -5.97 11.97 -27.43
CA PRO A 36 -5.39 12.15 -28.75
C PRO A 36 -5.95 11.16 -29.78
N PHE A 37 -6.37 9.95 -29.35
CA PHE A 37 -7.05 9.00 -30.23
C PHE A 37 -8.34 9.59 -30.78
N ARG A 38 -9.20 10.13 -29.90
CA ARG A 38 -10.44 10.81 -30.29
C ARG A 38 -10.16 12.02 -31.17
N SER A 39 -9.17 12.84 -30.80
CA SER A 39 -8.82 14.04 -31.57
C SER A 39 -8.42 13.71 -33.01
N LYS A 40 -7.56 12.70 -33.19
CA LYS A 40 -7.14 12.25 -34.53
C LYS A 40 -8.26 11.59 -35.34
N VAL A 41 -9.12 10.80 -34.71
CA VAL A 41 -10.30 10.22 -35.39
C VAL A 41 -11.18 11.34 -35.93
N MET A 42 -11.49 12.35 -35.13
CA MET A 42 -12.33 13.47 -35.53
C MET A 42 -11.71 14.33 -36.65
N SER A 43 -10.41 14.60 -36.56
CA SER A 43 -9.68 15.31 -37.63
C SER A 43 -9.69 14.53 -38.95
N SER A 44 -9.48 13.20 -38.91
CA SER A 44 -9.48 12.38 -40.11
C SER A 44 -10.84 12.29 -40.81
N VAL A 45 -11.93 12.39 -40.05
CA VAL A 45 -13.30 12.41 -40.58
C VAL A 45 -13.61 13.75 -41.26
N ARG A 46 -13.06 14.87 -40.73
CA ARG A 46 -13.38 16.22 -41.20
C ARG A 46 -12.53 16.68 -42.38
N GLU A 47 -11.23 16.37 -42.35
CA GLU A 47 -10.24 16.88 -43.31
C GLU A 47 -9.71 15.79 -44.26
N GLY A 48 -10.15 14.54 -44.08
CA GLY A 48 -9.60 13.40 -44.80
C GLY A 48 -8.21 13.00 -44.29
N VAL A 49 -7.69 11.87 -44.76
CA VAL A 49 -6.39 11.34 -44.32
C VAL A 49 -5.26 11.99 -45.12
N SER A 50 -4.67 13.07 -44.61
CA SER A 50 -3.53 13.75 -45.24
C SER A 50 -2.25 12.88 -45.21
N ASP A 51 -1.84 12.41 -44.03
CA ASP A 51 -0.66 11.56 -43.85
C ASP A 51 -1.04 10.12 -43.46
N ARG A 52 -1.18 9.23 -44.45
CA ARG A 52 -1.54 7.82 -44.24
C ARG A 52 -0.59 7.11 -43.26
N PHE A 53 0.72 7.36 -43.37
CA PHE A 53 1.72 6.72 -42.52
C PHE A 53 1.61 7.13 -41.04
N ARG A 54 1.44 8.43 -40.75
CA ARG A 54 1.29 8.93 -39.38
C ARG A 54 -0.02 8.50 -38.74
N PHE A 55 -1.07 8.37 -39.53
CA PHE A 55 -2.35 7.83 -39.10
C PHE A 55 -2.18 6.36 -38.72
N THR A 56 -1.74 5.50 -39.66
CA THR A 56 -1.57 4.06 -39.42
C THR A 56 -0.64 3.76 -38.24
N THR A 57 0.50 4.46 -38.11
CA THR A 57 1.45 4.26 -37.01
C THR A 57 0.82 4.58 -35.65
N PHE A 58 -0.06 5.59 -35.57
CA PHE A 58 -0.74 5.95 -34.33
C PHE A 58 -1.79 4.92 -33.90
N PHE A 59 -2.53 4.32 -34.84
CA PHE A 59 -3.47 3.23 -34.52
C PHE A 59 -2.72 1.98 -34.05
N ILE A 60 -1.63 1.61 -34.74
CA ILE A 60 -0.78 0.49 -34.31
C ILE A 60 -0.24 0.75 -32.90
N TYR A 61 0.23 1.97 -32.62
CA TYR A 61 0.67 2.38 -31.28
C TYR A 61 -0.43 2.22 -30.23
N PHE A 62 -1.64 2.71 -30.49
CA PHE A 62 -2.76 2.61 -29.56
C PHE A 62 -3.20 1.17 -29.32
N THR A 63 -3.26 0.34 -30.37
CA THR A 63 -3.56 -1.09 -30.25
C THR A 63 -2.50 -1.82 -29.42
N LEU A 64 -1.22 -1.51 -29.60
CA LEU A 64 -0.14 -2.10 -28.80
C LEU A 64 -0.25 -1.71 -27.32
N LEU A 65 -0.58 -0.45 -27.00
CA LEU A 65 -0.83 -0.02 -25.63
C LEU A 65 -1.95 -0.80 -24.95
N VAL A 66 -3.09 -0.96 -25.65
CA VAL A 66 -4.23 -1.72 -25.12
C VAL A 66 -3.86 -3.19 -24.95
N LEU A 67 -3.12 -3.77 -25.89
CA LEU A 67 -2.64 -5.15 -25.81
C LEU A 67 -1.68 -5.33 -24.63
N GLU A 68 -0.75 -4.42 -24.39
CA GLU A 68 0.16 -4.45 -23.24
C GLU A 68 -0.58 -4.34 -21.91
N LEU A 69 -1.61 -3.49 -21.84
CA LEU A 69 -2.49 -3.40 -20.68
C LEU A 69 -3.18 -4.74 -20.42
N ILE A 70 -3.79 -5.35 -21.44
CA ILE A 70 -4.48 -6.65 -21.33
C ILE A 70 -3.50 -7.74 -20.91
N LEU A 71 -2.32 -7.83 -21.53
CA LEU A 71 -1.30 -8.80 -21.15
C LEU A 71 -0.85 -8.61 -19.70
N SER A 72 -0.74 -7.36 -19.24
CA SER A 72 -0.42 -6.99 -17.85
C SER A 72 -1.49 -7.38 -16.84
N CYS A 73 -2.71 -7.67 -17.28
CA CYS A 73 -3.78 -8.18 -16.41
C CYS A 73 -3.70 -9.69 -16.15
N PHE A 74 -3.04 -10.46 -17.02
CA PHE A 74 -3.00 -11.92 -16.92
C PHE A 74 -1.89 -12.40 -15.97
N LYS A 75 -2.20 -13.48 -15.24
CA LYS A 75 -1.31 -14.11 -14.26
C LYS A 75 -0.02 -14.58 -14.94
N GLU A 76 1.12 -14.02 -14.55
CA GLU A 76 2.43 -14.50 -14.97
C GLU A 76 2.83 -15.78 -14.22
N ALA A 77 3.53 -16.69 -14.92
CA ALA A 77 4.11 -17.89 -14.33
C ALA A 77 5.28 -17.52 -13.40
N PRO A 78 5.51 -18.27 -12.31
CA PRO A 78 6.65 -18.03 -11.44
C PRO A 78 7.99 -18.20 -12.18
N PRO A 79 9.06 -17.52 -11.73
CA PRO A 79 10.39 -17.70 -12.30
C PRO A 79 10.84 -19.16 -12.17
N PHE A 80 11.60 -19.63 -13.15
CA PHE A 80 12.09 -21.02 -13.23
C PHE A 80 12.90 -21.46 -11.99
N PHE A 81 13.47 -20.50 -11.26
CA PHE A 81 14.23 -20.70 -10.02
C PHE A 81 13.56 -20.00 -8.84
N SER A 82 12.38 -20.46 -8.44
CA SER A 82 11.81 -20.10 -7.14
C SER A 82 12.45 -20.95 -6.04
N PRO A 83 12.81 -20.38 -4.87
CA PRO A 83 13.25 -21.19 -3.75
C PRO A 83 12.18 -22.22 -3.40
N ILE A 84 12.59 -23.47 -3.20
CA ILE A 84 11.71 -24.57 -2.81
C ILE A 84 11.13 -24.21 -1.44
N ARG A 85 9.86 -23.79 -1.40
CA ARG A 85 9.13 -23.62 -0.15
C ARG A 85 8.80 -25.02 0.39
N SER A 86 9.22 -25.29 1.62
CA SER A 86 9.03 -26.57 2.30
C SER A 86 7.61 -26.77 2.85
N ASP A 87 6.72 -25.78 2.70
CA ASP A 87 5.36 -25.81 3.22
C ASP A 87 4.45 -26.69 2.36
N CYS A 88 3.58 -27.46 3.02
CA CYS A 88 2.65 -28.39 2.37
C CYS A 88 1.56 -27.68 1.54
N ASN A 89 1.19 -26.43 1.90
CA ASN A 89 0.16 -25.64 1.21
C ASN A 89 0.37 -24.12 1.41
N PRO A 90 1.25 -23.45 0.63
CA PRO A 90 1.54 -22.02 0.82
C PRO A 90 0.37 -21.09 0.43
N CYS A 91 0.28 -19.94 1.08
CA CYS A 91 -0.73 -18.92 0.73
C CYS A 91 -0.55 -18.39 -0.70
N PRO A 92 -1.59 -18.47 -1.56
CA PRO A 92 -1.52 -18.04 -2.95
C PRO A 92 -1.49 -16.51 -3.10
N GLU A 93 -1.74 -15.73 -2.03
CA GLU A 93 -1.58 -14.27 -2.05
C GLU A 93 -0.14 -13.86 -2.42
N ALA A 94 0.86 -14.59 -1.91
CA ALA A 94 2.28 -14.31 -2.17
C ALA A 94 2.68 -14.55 -3.65
N GLU A 95 1.89 -15.34 -4.37
CA GLU A 95 2.11 -15.68 -5.78
C GLU A 95 1.07 -15.06 -6.72
N ALA A 96 0.06 -14.38 -6.17
CA ALA A 96 -0.99 -13.75 -6.94
C ALA A 96 -0.42 -12.56 -7.74
N GLY A 97 -0.85 -12.45 -9.00
CA GLY A 97 -0.59 -11.24 -9.80
C GLY A 97 -1.21 -10.01 -9.15
N PHE A 98 -0.73 -8.82 -9.52
CA PHE A 98 -1.16 -7.56 -8.92
C PHE A 98 -2.68 -7.37 -8.91
N LEU A 99 -3.37 -7.63 -10.04
CA LEU A 99 -4.83 -7.51 -10.09
C LEU A 99 -5.54 -8.55 -9.23
N SER A 100 -5.04 -9.78 -9.20
CA SER A 100 -5.59 -10.83 -8.33
C SER A 100 -5.43 -10.48 -6.86
N ARG A 101 -4.37 -9.75 -6.49
CA ARG A 101 -4.18 -9.22 -5.14
C ARG A 101 -5.12 -8.06 -4.85
N LEU A 102 -5.30 -7.16 -5.81
CA LEU A 102 -6.18 -5.99 -5.71
C LEU A 102 -7.66 -6.36 -5.60
N THR A 103 -8.12 -7.38 -6.33
CA THR A 103 -9.53 -7.84 -6.33
C THR A 103 -9.77 -9.05 -5.44
N PHE A 104 -8.76 -9.51 -4.69
CA PHE A 104 -8.82 -10.71 -3.84
C PHE A 104 -9.21 -12.00 -4.58
N TRP A 105 -8.95 -12.09 -5.88
CA TRP A 105 -9.32 -13.24 -6.71
C TRP A 105 -8.63 -14.56 -6.30
N TRP A 106 -7.50 -14.47 -5.62
CA TRP A 106 -6.79 -15.66 -5.11
C TRP A 106 -7.61 -16.41 -4.05
N PHE A 107 -8.49 -15.72 -3.32
CA PHE A 107 -9.36 -16.30 -2.30
C PHE A 107 -10.55 -17.07 -2.90
N THR A 108 -10.98 -16.74 -4.13
CA THR A 108 -12.18 -17.29 -4.77
C THR A 108 -12.19 -18.81 -4.82
N ARG A 109 -11.04 -19.45 -5.03
CA ARG A 109 -10.93 -20.91 -5.06
C ARG A 109 -11.30 -21.55 -3.71
N LEU A 110 -10.85 -20.97 -2.60
CA LEU A 110 -11.15 -21.46 -1.26
C LEU A 110 -12.62 -21.19 -0.90
N ALA A 111 -13.16 -20.03 -1.30
CA ALA A 111 -14.58 -19.72 -1.09
C ALA A 111 -15.50 -20.73 -1.80
N ILE A 112 -15.19 -21.10 -3.04
CA ILE A 112 -15.95 -22.12 -3.79
C ILE A 112 -15.79 -23.51 -3.14
N LEU A 113 -14.59 -23.84 -2.63
CA LEU A 113 -14.38 -25.09 -1.90
C LEU A 113 -15.27 -25.16 -0.65
N GLY A 114 -15.33 -24.09 0.13
CA GLY A 114 -16.19 -23.97 1.31
C GLY A 114 -17.69 -23.99 1.02
N TYR A 115 -18.10 -23.58 -0.19
CA TYR A 115 -19.49 -23.75 -0.65
C TYR A 115 -19.81 -25.22 -0.97
N ARG A 116 -18.85 -25.97 -1.52
CA ARG A 116 -19.05 -27.38 -1.91
C ARG A 116 -18.95 -28.35 -0.75
N ARG A 117 -18.09 -28.08 0.23
CA ARG A 117 -17.92 -28.89 1.45
C ARG A 117 -17.48 -28.04 2.63
N PRO A 118 -17.80 -28.44 3.88
CA PRO A 118 -17.22 -27.83 5.07
C PRO A 118 -15.68 -27.87 5.01
N LEU A 119 -15.03 -26.75 5.34
CA LEU A 119 -13.57 -26.63 5.32
C LEU A 119 -12.96 -27.34 6.54
N GLU A 120 -11.90 -28.09 6.30
CA GLU A 120 -11.06 -28.71 7.34
C GLU A 120 -9.72 -27.98 7.46
N ASP A 121 -9.02 -28.15 8.59
CA ASP A 121 -7.72 -27.49 8.85
C ASP A 121 -6.66 -27.74 7.77
N LYS A 122 -6.71 -28.93 7.14
CA LYS A 122 -5.79 -29.32 6.05
C LYS A 122 -6.00 -28.54 4.74
N ASP A 123 -7.20 -27.98 4.53
CA ASP A 123 -7.53 -27.20 3.34
C ASP A 123 -7.06 -25.74 3.46
N LEU A 124 -6.70 -25.30 4.67
CA LEU A 124 -6.22 -23.95 4.94
C LEU A 124 -4.76 -23.78 4.47
N TRP A 125 -4.44 -22.56 4.08
CA TRP A 125 -3.09 -22.20 3.67
C TRP A 125 -2.18 -21.95 4.87
N SER A 126 -0.89 -22.22 4.69
CA SER A 126 0.14 -21.77 5.63
C SER A 126 0.22 -20.24 5.61
N LEU A 127 0.44 -19.68 6.79
CA LEU A 127 0.54 -18.25 6.97
C LEU A 127 1.83 -17.72 6.34
N ASN A 128 1.81 -16.48 5.84
CA ASN A 128 3.03 -15.84 5.38
C ASN A 128 4.06 -15.72 6.51
N GLU A 129 5.35 -15.80 6.18
CA GLU A 129 6.44 -15.68 7.15
C GLU A 129 6.37 -14.34 7.93
N ASP A 130 6.05 -13.25 7.24
CA ASP A 130 5.89 -11.91 7.83
C ASP A 130 4.77 -11.80 8.87
N ASP A 131 3.75 -12.64 8.74
CA ASP A 131 2.57 -12.68 9.62
C ASP A 131 2.72 -13.71 10.75
N THR A 132 3.80 -14.50 10.72
CA THR A 132 4.06 -15.53 11.72
C THR A 132 4.38 -14.92 13.08
N SER A 133 3.83 -15.51 14.15
CA SER A 133 4.03 -15.03 15.52
C SER A 133 5.51 -14.91 15.91
N LYS A 134 6.36 -15.83 15.44
CA LYS A 134 7.82 -15.79 15.63
C LYS A 134 8.42 -14.46 15.17
N GLU A 135 8.11 -14.03 13.95
CA GLU A 135 8.61 -12.78 13.37
C GLU A 135 8.01 -11.56 14.05
N VAL A 136 6.69 -11.54 14.21
CA VAL A 136 5.98 -10.39 14.78
C VAL A 136 6.37 -10.14 16.24
N VAL A 137 6.47 -11.21 17.06
CA VAL A 137 6.90 -11.11 18.46
C VAL A 137 8.37 -10.69 18.55
N THR A 138 9.24 -11.24 17.70
CA THR A 138 10.66 -10.86 17.69
C THR A 138 10.86 -9.40 17.32
N LYS A 139 10.12 -8.89 16.31
CA LYS A 139 10.10 -7.46 15.95
C LYS A 139 9.70 -6.58 17.14
N LEU A 140 8.64 -6.95 17.87
CA LEU A 140 8.16 -6.19 19.02
C LEU A 140 9.14 -6.23 20.20
N ILE A 141 9.74 -7.40 20.50
CA ILE A 141 10.75 -7.53 21.55
C ILE A 141 11.98 -6.69 21.22
N LYS A 142 12.43 -6.69 19.96
CA LYS A 142 13.58 -5.89 19.53
C LYS A 142 13.35 -4.39 19.75
N GLU A 143 12.17 -3.88 19.41
CA GLU A 143 11.82 -2.47 19.69
C GLU A 143 11.65 -2.20 21.20
N TRP A 144 11.17 -3.18 21.97
CA TRP A 144 11.08 -3.08 23.43
C TRP A 144 12.45 -2.98 24.11
N GLU A 145 13.42 -3.78 23.69
CA GLU A 145 14.81 -3.68 24.20
C GLU A 145 15.43 -2.34 23.83
N LYS A 146 15.23 -1.85 22.60
CA LYS A 146 15.71 -0.53 22.17
C LYS A 146 15.14 0.61 23.02
N GLU A 147 13.87 0.52 23.41
CA GLU A 147 13.24 1.51 24.28
C GLU A 147 13.84 1.47 25.68
N LYS A 148 14.07 0.28 26.24
CA LYS A 148 14.74 0.11 27.54
C LYS A 148 16.16 0.66 27.53
N THR A 149 16.94 0.41 26.47
CA THR A 149 18.30 0.96 26.33
C THR A 149 18.28 2.47 26.20
N ARG A 150 17.31 3.04 25.47
CA ARG A 150 17.16 4.49 25.33
C ARG A 150 16.95 5.16 26.68
N ILE A 151 16.01 4.64 27.48
CA ILE A 151 15.70 5.19 28.81
C ILE A 151 16.90 5.07 29.75
N ARG A 152 17.59 3.91 29.76
CA ARG A 152 18.84 3.75 30.53
C ARG A 152 19.89 4.79 30.12
N THR A 153 20.09 5.00 28.82
CA THR A 153 21.08 5.98 28.32
C THR A 153 20.70 7.41 28.70
N THR A 154 19.41 7.77 28.64
CA THR A 154 18.91 9.09 29.04
C THR A 154 19.05 9.36 30.55
N GLN A 155 19.10 8.32 31.38
CA GLN A 155 19.32 8.46 32.84
C GLN A 155 20.80 8.60 33.23
N VAL A 156 21.74 8.16 32.38
CA VAL A 156 23.18 8.11 32.69
C VAL A 156 23.98 9.45 32.60
N PRO A 157 23.49 10.63 32.15
CA PRO A 157 24.34 11.83 32.13
C PRO A 157 24.36 12.72 33.40
N ILE A 158 23.71 12.36 34.52
CA ILE A 158 23.55 13.31 35.65
C ILE A 158 24.38 12.93 36.91
N THR A 159 24.83 11.68 37.08
CA THR A 159 25.52 11.27 38.33
C THR A 159 27.05 11.43 38.30
N LYS A 160 27.68 11.79 37.18
CA LYS A 160 29.15 11.81 37.05
C LYS A 160 29.84 13.17 37.11
N THR A 161 29.13 14.25 37.46
CA THR A 161 29.74 15.59 37.64
C THR A 161 29.51 16.08 39.07
N GLN A 162 29.98 15.34 40.07
CA GLN A 162 30.04 15.88 41.45
C GLN A 162 31.11 15.27 42.35
N GLU A 163 32.11 14.59 41.79
CA GLU A 163 33.29 14.16 42.54
C GLU A 163 34.53 14.50 41.71
N ILE A 164 35.05 15.72 41.85
CA ILE A 164 36.47 16.14 41.82
C ILE A 164 36.50 17.68 41.87
N GLU A 165 37.10 18.20 42.95
CA GLU A 165 37.61 19.57 43.28
C GLU A 165 37.15 19.96 44.70
N LEU A 166 37.77 19.45 45.78
CA LEU A 166 39.04 19.84 46.43
C LEU A 166 39.01 21.23 47.12
N ASN A 167 38.89 21.20 48.45
CA ASN A 167 39.36 22.12 49.50
C ASN A 167 39.85 23.54 49.13
N HIS A 168 39.16 24.59 49.61
CA HIS A 168 39.73 25.59 50.55
C HIS A 168 38.66 26.52 51.17
N VAL A 169 38.94 26.92 52.42
CA VAL A 169 38.19 27.81 53.34
C VAL A 169 38.18 29.29 52.87
N ASP A 170 37.04 29.99 52.93
CA ASP A 170 36.84 31.22 53.73
C ASP A 170 35.41 31.81 53.66
N GLU A 171 35.10 32.60 54.69
CA GLU A 171 33.82 33.10 55.20
C GLU A 171 33.18 34.27 54.40
N LYS A 172 31.83 34.23 54.23
CA LYS A 172 30.82 35.35 54.30
C LYS A 172 29.73 35.35 53.21
N LEU A 173 28.49 35.18 53.69
CA LEU A 173 27.26 35.93 53.39
C LEU A 173 26.91 36.26 51.93
N ALA A 174 25.96 35.51 51.35
CA ALA A 174 24.80 36.05 50.63
C ALA A 174 23.83 34.92 50.26
N GLU A 175 22.57 35.09 50.68
CA GLU A 175 21.42 34.37 50.14
C GLU A 175 21.37 34.47 48.62
N SER A 176 21.08 33.38 47.91
CA SER A 176 20.07 33.36 46.84
C SER A 176 20.04 31.99 46.15
N ASP A 177 18.80 31.55 45.94
CA ASP A 177 18.38 30.57 44.95
C ASP A 177 18.69 29.10 45.21
N VAL A 178 17.96 28.60 46.21
CA VAL A 178 17.30 27.29 46.17
C VAL A 178 16.42 27.21 44.91
N LEU A 179 17.05 27.01 43.75
CA LEU A 179 16.38 26.46 42.57
C LEU A 179 16.44 24.94 42.70
N ILE A 180 15.45 24.40 43.40
CA ILE A 180 15.11 22.97 43.35
C ILE A 180 14.89 22.64 41.87
N GLU A 181 15.89 22.00 41.25
CA GLU A 181 15.75 21.41 39.93
C GLU A 181 14.56 20.42 40.01
N ASP A 182 13.50 20.79 39.30
CA ASP A 182 12.24 20.07 39.20
C ASP A 182 12.50 18.57 38.97
N GLY A 183 11.95 17.74 39.85
CA GLY A 183 12.18 16.31 39.92
C GLY A 183 11.89 15.64 38.56
N LYS A 184 12.95 15.38 37.79
CA LYS A 184 12.88 14.56 36.57
C LYS A 184 12.42 13.16 36.97
N LYS A 185 11.11 12.93 36.92
CA LYS A 185 10.48 11.61 37.09
C LYS A 185 11.22 10.61 36.20
N VAL A 186 11.73 9.55 36.80
CA VAL A 186 12.32 8.38 36.13
C VAL A 186 11.29 7.91 35.09
N LYS A 187 11.55 8.17 33.80
CA LYS A 187 10.62 7.80 32.73
C LYS A 187 10.57 6.28 32.63
N GLU A 188 9.45 5.68 33.01
CA GLU A 188 9.21 4.26 32.77
C GLU A 188 9.04 3.97 31.27
N PRO A 189 9.49 2.81 30.78
CA PRO A 189 9.27 2.41 29.39
C PRO A 189 7.78 2.21 29.13
N SER A 190 7.20 3.04 28.26
CA SER A 190 5.79 2.91 27.88
C SER A 190 5.61 1.87 26.78
N PHE A 191 4.94 0.77 27.13
CA PHE A 191 4.64 -0.33 26.20
C PHE A 191 3.82 0.15 25.00
N LEU A 192 2.81 1.01 25.21
CA LEU A 192 1.98 1.57 24.14
C LEU A 192 2.79 2.35 23.11
N LYS A 193 3.85 3.05 23.54
CA LYS A 193 4.73 3.79 22.63
C LYS A 193 5.55 2.85 21.75
N VAL A 194 6.06 1.76 22.31
CA VAL A 194 6.78 0.72 21.56
C VAL A 194 5.86 0.02 20.58
N LEU A 195 4.64 -0.28 21.02
CA LEU A 195 3.59 -0.89 20.20
C LEU A 195 3.25 0.00 19.01
N LEU A 196 2.97 1.29 19.26
CA LEU A 196 2.67 2.27 18.22
C LEU A 196 3.85 2.49 17.28
N LYS A 197 5.09 2.49 17.79
CA LYS A 197 6.28 2.62 16.95
C LYS A 197 6.52 1.39 16.06
N THR A 198 6.18 0.20 16.53
CA THR A 198 6.37 -1.07 15.80
C THR A 198 5.35 -1.24 14.69
N PHE A 199 4.06 -0.99 14.97
CA PHE A 199 2.96 -1.22 14.03
C PHE A 199 2.46 0.05 13.32
N GLY A 200 2.75 1.23 13.88
CA GLY A 200 2.28 2.52 13.39
C GLY A 200 2.72 2.86 11.96
N PRO A 201 3.97 2.62 11.53
CA PRO A 201 4.36 2.91 10.14
C PRO A 201 3.52 2.15 9.11
N PHE A 202 3.25 0.86 9.36
CA PHE A 202 2.39 0.05 8.49
C PHE A 202 0.94 0.53 8.51
N PHE A 203 0.42 0.91 9.69
CA PHE A 203 -0.92 1.46 9.84
C PHE A 203 -1.08 2.81 9.13
N LEU A 204 -0.10 3.72 9.30
CA LEU A 204 -0.11 5.06 8.72
C LEU A 204 -0.14 5.02 7.19
N ILE A 205 0.59 4.10 6.56
CA ILE A 205 0.52 3.90 5.11
C ILE A 205 -0.93 3.61 4.70
N GLY A 206 -1.60 2.70 5.40
CA GLY A 206 -3.03 2.41 5.19
C GLY A 206 -3.93 3.62 5.43
N SER A 207 -3.65 4.45 6.45
CA SER A 207 -4.40 5.67 6.74
C SER A 207 -4.26 6.73 5.63
N VAL A 208 -3.09 6.88 5.02
CA VAL A 208 -2.90 7.82 3.90
C VAL A 208 -3.76 7.41 2.70
N PHE A 209 -3.82 6.12 2.37
CA PHE A 209 -4.71 5.63 1.32
C PHE A 209 -6.18 5.91 1.61
N LYS A 210 -6.60 5.84 2.88
CA LYS A 210 -7.96 6.19 3.29
C LYS A 210 -8.27 7.67 3.06
N LEU A 211 -7.35 8.57 3.43
CA LEU A 211 -7.52 9.99 3.15
C LEU A 211 -7.70 10.26 1.65
N PHE A 212 -6.92 9.61 0.80
CA PHE A 212 -7.08 9.74 -0.65
C PHE A 212 -8.45 9.22 -1.14
N GLN A 213 -8.93 8.10 -0.59
CA GLN A 213 -10.26 7.58 -0.89
C GLN A 213 -11.37 8.56 -0.47
N ASP A 214 -11.22 9.21 0.68
CA ASP A 214 -12.18 10.20 1.17
C ASP A 214 -12.22 11.43 0.26
N LEU A 215 -11.08 11.90 -0.21
CA LEU A 215 -11.01 12.96 -1.22
C LEU A 215 -11.69 12.55 -2.54
N LEU A 216 -11.46 11.31 -3.00
CA LEU A 216 -12.10 10.76 -4.19
C LEU A 216 -13.63 10.68 -4.07
N SER A 217 -14.15 10.48 -2.85
CA SER A 217 -15.60 10.40 -2.63
C SER A 217 -16.33 11.71 -2.94
N PHE A 218 -15.65 12.86 -2.87
CA PHE A 218 -16.20 14.16 -3.26
C PHE A 218 -16.28 14.36 -4.77
N VAL A 219 -15.55 13.57 -5.57
CA VAL A 219 -15.59 13.65 -7.04
C VAL A 219 -16.98 13.26 -7.56
N ASN A 220 -17.62 12.25 -6.98
CA ASN A 220 -18.91 11.75 -7.46
C ASN A 220 -20.04 12.81 -7.36
N PRO A 221 -20.25 13.51 -6.23
CA PRO A 221 -21.19 14.63 -6.15
C PRO A 221 -20.91 15.75 -7.15
N GLN A 222 -19.63 16.10 -7.38
CA GLN A 222 -19.25 17.14 -8.33
C GLN A 222 -19.57 16.72 -9.77
N LEU A 223 -19.24 15.49 -10.16
CA LEU A 223 -19.59 14.93 -11.47
C LEU A 223 -21.10 14.85 -11.67
N LEU A 224 -21.87 14.54 -10.63
CA LEU A 224 -23.33 14.54 -10.69
C LEU A 224 -23.88 15.96 -10.96
N SER A 225 -23.31 16.99 -10.35
CA SER A 225 -23.70 18.39 -10.63
C SER A 225 -23.47 18.75 -12.09
N ILE A 226 -22.29 18.40 -12.63
CA ILE A 226 -21.94 18.63 -14.05
C ILE A 226 -22.88 17.85 -14.98
N LEU A 227 -23.26 16.62 -14.59
CA LEU A 227 -24.21 15.81 -15.36
C LEU A 227 -25.61 16.45 -15.39
N ILE A 228 -26.07 17.01 -14.26
CA ILE A 228 -27.35 17.73 -14.19
C ILE A 228 -27.33 18.97 -15.11
N ASP A 229 -26.23 19.72 -15.12
CA ASP A 229 -26.10 20.90 -15.98
C ASP A 229 -25.97 20.51 -17.47
N PHE A 230 -25.37 19.37 -17.79
CA PHE A 230 -25.40 18.79 -19.14
C PHE A 230 -26.83 18.48 -19.58
N ILE A 231 -27.67 17.90 -18.70
CA ILE A 231 -29.07 17.60 -19.02
C ILE A 231 -29.89 18.87 -19.29
N LYS A 232 -29.57 19.99 -18.63
CA LYS A 232 -30.24 21.28 -18.86
C LYS A 232 -29.88 21.89 -20.21
N ASN A 233 -28.64 21.70 -20.69
CA ASN A 233 -28.13 22.30 -21.92
C ASN A 233 -28.38 21.40 -23.14
N ARG A 234 -29.41 21.70 -23.93
CA ARG A 234 -29.79 20.89 -25.11
C ARG A 234 -28.81 20.93 -26.29
N GLU A 235 -27.90 21.89 -26.33
CA GLU A 235 -26.90 22.01 -27.41
C GLU A 235 -25.59 21.26 -27.12
N ALA A 236 -25.45 20.66 -25.93
CA ALA A 236 -24.24 19.95 -25.56
C ALA A 236 -24.13 18.61 -26.31
N PRO A 237 -22.95 18.24 -26.81
CA PRO A 237 -22.78 17.03 -27.60
C PRO A 237 -22.86 15.76 -26.72
N ALA A 238 -23.54 14.72 -27.19
CA ALA A 238 -23.82 13.50 -26.42
C ALA A 238 -22.59 12.78 -25.84
N TRP A 239 -21.44 12.85 -26.52
CA TRP A 239 -20.19 12.23 -26.05
C TRP A 239 -19.70 12.81 -24.71
N TRP A 240 -20.04 14.06 -24.41
CA TRP A 240 -19.67 14.71 -23.15
C TRP A 240 -20.40 14.03 -21.98
N GLY A 241 -21.70 13.78 -22.13
CA GLY A 241 -22.49 13.05 -21.13
C GLY A 241 -21.97 11.63 -20.88
N PHE A 242 -21.66 10.86 -21.94
CA PHE A 242 -21.07 9.53 -21.81
C PHE A 242 -19.71 9.56 -21.09
N SER A 243 -18.90 10.59 -21.34
CA SER A 243 -17.59 10.75 -20.68
C SER A 243 -17.75 11.02 -19.19
N ILE A 244 -18.71 11.87 -18.78
CA ILE A 244 -19.01 12.12 -17.37
C ILE A 244 -19.49 10.84 -16.68
N ALA A 245 -20.43 10.11 -17.31
CA ALA A 245 -20.94 8.85 -16.75
C ALA A 245 -19.83 7.80 -16.59
N ALA A 246 -18.93 7.67 -17.58
CA ALA A 246 -17.77 6.79 -17.49
C ALA A 246 -16.81 7.20 -16.36
N LEU A 247 -16.56 8.50 -16.17
CA LEU A 247 -15.75 9.02 -15.07
C LEU A 247 -16.37 8.72 -13.70
N MET A 248 -17.69 8.88 -13.56
CA MET A 248 -18.41 8.53 -12.32
C MET A 248 -18.27 7.04 -11.99
N PHE A 249 -18.41 6.17 -13.00
CA PHE A 249 -18.22 4.73 -12.83
C PHE A 249 -16.79 4.38 -12.42
N LEU A 250 -15.78 4.89 -13.12
CA LEU A 250 -14.37 4.63 -12.82
C LEU A 250 -13.97 5.17 -11.44
N SER A 251 -14.44 6.37 -11.07
CA SER A 251 -14.24 6.95 -9.75
C SER A 251 -14.82 6.05 -8.65
N SER A 252 -16.04 5.56 -8.85
CA SER A 252 -16.71 4.67 -7.89
C SER A 252 -15.97 3.34 -7.73
N VAL A 253 -15.53 2.73 -8.83
CA VAL A 253 -14.73 1.49 -8.80
C VAL A 253 -13.40 1.72 -8.08
N ALA A 254 -12.69 2.79 -8.40
CA ALA A 254 -11.42 3.13 -7.74
C ALA A 254 -11.62 3.36 -6.23
N GLN A 255 -12.66 4.10 -5.83
CA GLN A 255 -13.02 4.33 -4.44
C GLN A 255 -13.25 3.01 -3.69
N THR A 256 -14.04 2.08 -4.27
CA THR A 256 -14.32 0.78 -3.67
C THR A 256 -13.04 -0.05 -3.50
N LEU A 257 -12.16 -0.10 -4.51
CA LEU A 257 -10.91 -0.86 -4.44
C LEU A 257 -9.97 -0.33 -3.37
N ILE A 258 -9.79 1.00 -3.29
CA ILE A 258 -8.91 1.63 -2.30
C ILE A 258 -9.45 1.39 -0.88
N LEU A 259 -10.77 1.48 -0.68
CA LEU A 259 -11.41 1.24 0.60
C LEU A 259 -11.20 -0.20 1.10
N HIS A 260 -11.40 -1.19 0.24
CA HIS A 260 -11.17 -2.60 0.62
C HIS A 260 -9.70 -2.88 0.90
N GLN A 261 -8.78 -2.28 0.14
CA GLN A 261 -7.35 -2.40 0.42
C GLN A 261 -7.00 -1.79 1.78
N HIS A 262 -7.56 -0.63 2.13
CA HIS A 262 -7.41 -0.03 3.45
C HIS A 262 -7.89 -0.97 4.56
N PHE A 263 -9.09 -1.54 4.43
CA PHE A 263 -9.61 -2.50 5.41
C PHE A 263 -8.70 -3.71 5.57
N GLN A 264 -8.18 -4.27 4.48
CA GLN A 264 -7.23 -5.38 4.55
C GLN A 264 -5.96 -5.01 5.34
N TYR A 265 -5.37 -3.83 5.07
CA TYR A 265 -4.20 -3.36 5.83
C TYR A 265 -4.51 -3.19 7.32
N CYS A 266 -5.68 -2.63 7.66
CA CYS A 266 -6.12 -2.46 9.05
C CYS A 266 -6.32 -3.81 9.76
N PHE A 267 -6.99 -4.77 9.12
CA PHE A 267 -7.22 -6.09 9.69
C PHE A 267 -5.91 -6.87 9.88
N VAL A 268 -5.02 -6.88 8.87
CA VAL A 268 -3.70 -7.53 8.99
C VAL A 268 -2.88 -6.91 10.12
N THR A 269 -2.87 -5.58 10.24
CA THR A 269 -2.19 -4.90 11.35
C THR A 269 -2.79 -5.30 12.71
N GLY A 270 -4.12 -5.38 12.81
CA GLY A 270 -4.81 -5.84 14.02
C GLY A 270 -4.48 -7.30 14.38
N MET A 271 -4.40 -8.20 13.40
CA MET A 271 -4.01 -9.60 13.60
C MET A 271 -2.57 -9.72 14.11
N ARG A 272 -1.63 -8.98 13.49
CA ARG A 272 -0.23 -8.92 13.94
C ARG A 272 -0.14 -8.37 15.35
N LEU A 273 -0.87 -7.28 15.65
CA LEU A 273 -0.91 -6.66 16.96
C LEU A 273 -1.36 -7.65 18.04
N ARG A 274 -2.48 -8.34 17.82
CA ARG A 274 -3.01 -9.36 18.73
C ARG A 274 -2.00 -10.48 18.97
N SER A 275 -1.42 -11.03 17.91
CA SER A 275 -0.44 -12.12 17.98
C SER A 275 0.82 -11.71 18.75
N ALA A 276 1.29 -10.46 18.56
CA ALA A 276 2.44 -9.91 19.26
C ALA A 276 2.19 -9.80 20.77
N ILE A 277 1.05 -9.22 21.16
CA ILE A 277 0.69 -9.00 22.56
C ILE A 277 0.52 -10.34 23.27
N THR A 278 -0.23 -11.27 22.68
CA THR A 278 -0.42 -12.61 23.26
C THR A 278 0.91 -13.35 23.40
N GLY A 279 1.79 -13.29 22.40
CA GLY A 279 3.10 -13.93 22.46
C GLY A 279 4.02 -13.36 23.55
N ILE A 280 4.00 -12.04 23.75
CA ILE A 280 4.75 -11.40 24.85
C ILE A 280 4.20 -11.77 26.21
N ILE A 281 2.87 -11.75 26.38
CA ILE A 281 2.23 -12.13 27.65
C ILE A 281 2.62 -13.56 28.01
N TYR A 282 2.52 -14.50 27.07
CA TYR A 282 2.88 -15.90 27.32
C TYR A 282 4.34 -16.07 27.71
N ARG A 283 5.25 -15.33 27.06
CA ARG A 283 6.69 -15.35 27.38
C ARG A 283 7.01 -14.69 28.73
N LYS A 284 6.17 -13.77 29.22
CA LYS A 284 6.34 -13.13 30.53
C LYS A 284 5.76 -13.98 31.67
N VAL A 285 4.75 -14.79 31.39
CA VAL A 285 4.12 -15.69 32.36
C VAL A 285 4.98 -16.94 32.61
N ARG A 286 5.74 -17.40 31.60
CA ARG A 286 6.74 -18.46 31.73
C ARG A 286 8.02 -17.95 32.33
#